data_AF-A0A918FP31-F1
#
_entry.id   AF-A0A918FP31-F1
#
_cell.length_a   1.000
_cell.length_b   1.000
_cell.length_c   1.000
_cell.angle_alpha   90.00
_cell.angle_beta   90.00
_cell.angle_gamma   90.00
#
_symmetry.space_group_name_H-M   'P 1'
#
loop_
_entity.id
_entity.type
_entity.pdbx_description
1 polymer ?
#
loop_
_entity_poly.entity_id
_entity_poly.type
_entity_poly.pdbx_seq_one_letter_code
_entity_poly.pdbx_strand_id
1 'polypeptide(L)'
;MTEHTSFLGIPVHGDITRGETRVEQKPIEELQPILQAVLDDPTIVEFGWRQYTPYFNDGEPCTFSAHGTWVRTTDDKDADEDELEMWGHRSLGKIPGSRNADTGQWEYGAYEGPDEARYHRCKALEKAIEGGHFEHVLLDSFGDHANITVRRDGIEVEFYDHD
;
A
#
# COMPACT_ATOMS: atom_id res chain seq x y z
N MET A 1 34.66 21.48 -8.86
CA MET A 1 33.63 20.85 -8.01
C MET A 1 32.30 21.11 -8.68
N THR A 2 31.58 20.06 -9.06
CA THR A 2 30.26 20.15 -9.69
C THR A 2 29.20 20.24 -8.60
N GLU A 3 28.43 21.33 -8.58
CA GLU A 3 27.31 21.55 -7.67
C GLU A 3 26.07 20.83 -8.22
N HIS A 4 25.40 20.01 -7.42
CA HIS A 4 24.28 19.18 -7.91
C HIS A 4 22.90 19.48 -7.31
N THR A 5 22.74 20.09 -6.13
CA THR A 5 21.40 20.45 -5.57
C THR A 5 21.49 21.49 -4.44
N SER A 6 20.47 22.35 -4.33
CA SER A 6 20.25 23.27 -3.20
C SER A 6 19.14 22.70 -2.29
N PHE A 7 19.38 22.65 -0.98
CA PHE A 7 18.34 22.39 0.02
C PHE A 7 18.09 23.68 0.79
N LEU A 8 16.86 24.22 0.71
CA LEU A 8 16.45 25.48 1.35
C LEU A 8 17.36 26.70 1.04
N GLY A 9 17.97 26.73 -0.15
CA GLY A 9 18.88 27.81 -0.54
C GLY A 9 20.32 27.64 -0.06
N ILE A 10 20.67 26.51 0.56
CA ILE A 10 22.02 26.21 1.05
C ILE A 10 22.66 25.16 0.13
N PRO A 11 23.90 25.37 -0.36
CA PRO A 11 24.60 24.40 -1.20
C PRO A 11 25.04 23.19 -0.37
N VAL A 12 24.76 21.99 -0.89
CA VAL A 12 25.24 20.73 -0.30
C VAL A 12 26.52 20.31 -1.02
N HIS A 13 27.56 19.99 -0.25
CA HIS A 13 28.86 19.53 -0.76
C HIS A 13 29.15 18.10 -0.30
N GLY A 14 29.52 17.22 -1.25
CA GLY A 14 29.87 15.82 -1.01
C GLY A 14 29.16 14.86 -1.96
N ASP A 15 29.60 13.60 -2.00
CA ASP A 15 28.89 12.53 -2.72
C ASP A 15 27.71 12.05 -1.87
N ILE A 16 26.52 12.00 -2.47
CA ILE A 16 25.32 11.45 -1.84
C ILE A 16 24.97 10.12 -2.46
N THR A 17 24.63 9.13 -1.64
CA THR A 17 23.98 7.90 -2.10
C THR A 17 22.48 8.11 -2.03
N ARG A 18 21.79 8.08 -3.18
CA ARG A 18 20.33 8.06 -3.22
C ARG A 18 19.89 6.61 -3.00
N GLY A 19 19.00 6.36 -2.05
CA GLY A 19 18.37 5.03 -1.93
C GLY A 19 17.73 4.64 -3.27
N GLU A 20 17.89 3.38 -3.67
CA GLU A 20 17.28 2.87 -4.89
C GLU A 20 15.80 2.56 -4.62
N THR A 21 14.91 3.45 -5.01
CA THR A 21 13.51 3.11 -5.22
C THR A 21 13.38 2.53 -6.63
N ARG A 22 12.69 1.39 -6.78
CA ARG A 22 12.52 0.72 -8.09
C ARG A 22 11.64 1.54 -9.05
N VAL A 23 10.87 2.48 -8.50
CA VAL A 23 9.87 3.29 -9.22
C VAL A 23 9.91 4.75 -8.78
N GLU A 24 9.42 5.64 -9.66
CA GLU A 24 9.28 7.07 -9.36
C GLU A 24 8.41 7.29 -8.11
N GLN A 25 8.96 8.04 -7.14
CA GLN A 25 8.27 8.37 -5.90
C GLN A 25 7.34 9.56 -6.10
N LYS A 26 6.15 9.43 -5.55
CA LYS A 26 5.06 10.40 -5.65
C LYS A 26 4.84 11.12 -4.33
N PRO A 27 4.33 12.36 -4.37
CA PRO A 27 4.15 13.16 -3.17
C PRO A 27 2.85 12.78 -2.45
N ILE A 28 2.73 13.15 -1.16
CA ILE A 28 1.59 12.77 -0.30
C ILE A 28 0.24 13.25 -0.82
N GLU A 29 0.22 14.35 -1.56
CA GLU A 29 -0.97 14.94 -2.17
C GLU A 29 -1.62 14.02 -3.21
N GLU A 30 -0.87 13.07 -3.79
CA GLU A 30 -1.42 12.04 -4.66
C GLU A 30 -1.94 10.81 -3.88
N LEU A 31 -1.44 10.55 -2.67
CA LEU A 31 -1.89 9.43 -1.82
C LEU A 31 -3.15 9.78 -1.03
N GLN A 32 -3.21 10.99 -0.48
CA GLN A 32 -4.31 11.46 0.36
C GLN A 32 -5.72 11.25 -0.25
N PRO A 33 -6.00 11.61 -1.52
CA PRO A 33 -7.33 11.41 -2.09
C PRO A 33 -7.71 9.93 -2.23
N ILE A 34 -6.73 9.03 -2.34
CA ILE A 34 -6.97 7.58 -2.43
C ILE A 34 -7.39 7.05 -1.05
N LEU A 35 -6.67 7.41 0.01
CA LEU A 35 -7.03 7.09 1.39
C LEU A 35 -8.40 7.66 1.76
N GLN A 36 -8.65 8.92 1.40
CA GLN A 36 -9.91 9.60 1.69
C GLN A 36 -11.10 8.93 1.00
N ALA A 37 -10.93 8.49 -0.26
CA ALA A 37 -12.00 7.81 -1.00
C ALA A 37 -12.46 6.51 -0.31
N VAL A 38 -11.54 5.79 0.36
CA VAL A 38 -11.87 4.59 1.14
C VAL A 38 -12.49 4.97 2.49
N LEU A 39 -11.97 5.98 3.18
CA LEU A 39 -12.52 6.49 4.45
C LEU A 39 -13.96 7.02 4.32
N ASP A 40 -14.27 7.68 3.20
CA ASP A 40 -15.57 8.29 2.91
C ASP A 40 -16.66 7.27 2.60
N ASP A 41 -16.29 6.02 2.30
CA ASP A 41 -17.25 4.95 2.10
C ASP A 41 -17.88 4.56 3.45
N PRO A 42 -19.21 4.72 3.64
CA PRO A 42 -19.86 4.51 4.93
C PRO A 42 -19.84 3.04 5.38
N THR A 43 -19.58 2.10 4.47
CA THR A 43 -19.51 0.66 4.77
C THR A 43 -18.12 0.22 5.20
N ILE A 44 -17.09 1.05 5.00
CA ILE A 44 -15.74 0.77 5.48
C ILE A 44 -15.66 1.16 6.96
N VAL A 45 -15.17 0.24 7.78
CA VAL A 45 -14.95 0.44 9.22
C VAL A 45 -13.52 0.90 9.46
N GLU A 46 -12.57 0.18 8.88
CA GLU A 46 -11.13 0.38 9.00
C GLU A 46 -10.41 -0.30 7.84
N PHE A 47 -9.15 0.06 7.61
CA PHE A 47 -8.25 -0.60 6.66
C PHE A 47 -6.81 -0.40 7.09
N GLY A 48 -5.90 -1.18 6.54
CA GLY A 48 -4.51 -1.14 6.96
C GLY A 48 -3.55 -1.86 6.03
N TRP A 49 -2.28 -1.84 6.42
CA TRP A 49 -1.18 -2.51 5.72
C TRP A 49 0.01 -2.71 6.66
N ARG A 50 1.00 -3.46 6.19
CA ARG A 50 2.26 -3.74 6.90
C ARG A 50 3.42 -3.07 6.17
N GLN A 51 4.32 -2.46 6.92
CA GLN A 51 5.56 -1.86 6.42
C GLN A 51 6.76 -2.67 6.90
N TYR A 52 7.72 -2.89 6.00
CA TYR A 52 8.85 -3.78 6.27
C TYR A 52 10.06 -3.48 5.38
N THR A 53 11.24 -3.38 6.01
CA THR A 53 12.54 -3.59 5.36
C THR A 53 13.16 -4.91 5.85
N PRO A 54 13.55 -5.84 4.96
CA PRO A 54 14.20 -7.07 5.38
C PRO A 54 15.57 -6.84 6.05
N TYR A 55 15.84 -7.50 7.18
CA TYR A 55 17.18 -7.50 7.80
C TYR A 55 18.20 -8.30 6.99
N PHE A 56 17.77 -9.35 6.30
CA PHE A 56 18.58 -10.18 5.42
C PHE A 56 17.81 -10.47 4.14
N ASN A 57 18.44 -10.20 3.00
CA ASN A 57 17.96 -10.59 1.68
C ASN A 57 19.11 -11.36 1.01
N ASP A 58 18.84 -12.34 0.16
CA ASP A 58 19.78 -13.36 -0.37
C ASP A 58 20.88 -12.80 -1.33
N GLY A 59 21.45 -11.63 -0.99
CA GLY A 59 22.39 -10.86 -1.82
C GLY A 59 21.76 -9.69 -2.57
N GLU A 60 20.44 -9.48 -2.46
CA GLU A 60 19.76 -8.29 -2.99
C GLU A 60 19.74 -7.13 -1.97
N PRO A 61 19.58 -5.87 -2.41
CA PRO A 61 19.39 -4.75 -1.50
C PRO A 61 18.18 -4.96 -0.59
N CYS A 62 18.39 -4.76 0.72
CA CYS A 62 17.30 -4.63 1.68
C CYS A 62 16.55 -3.33 1.38
N THR A 63 15.35 -3.43 0.83
CA THR A 63 14.53 -2.27 0.44
C THR A 63 13.24 -2.29 1.25
N PHE A 64 12.85 -1.11 1.70
CA PHE A 64 11.56 -0.88 2.32
C PHE A 64 10.44 -1.26 1.35
N SER A 65 9.37 -1.82 1.88
CA SER A 65 8.14 -2.10 1.13
C SER A 65 6.93 -2.06 2.04
N ALA A 66 5.77 -1.77 1.45
CA ALA A 66 4.47 -1.94 2.11
C ALA A 66 3.69 -3.05 1.40
N HIS A 67 3.01 -3.90 2.17
CA HIS A 67 2.27 -5.06 1.66
C HIS A 67 1.14 -5.47 2.60
N GLY A 68 0.32 -6.43 2.15
CA GLY A 68 -0.74 -6.99 2.96
C GLY A 68 -1.84 -5.97 3.24
N THR A 69 -2.22 -5.20 2.22
CA THR A 69 -3.32 -4.27 2.33
C THR A 69 -4.59 -5.05 2.67
N TRP A 70 -5.31 -4.58 3.68
CA TRP A 70 -6.53 -5.20 4.16
C TRP A 70 -7.60 -4.14 4.42
N VAL A 71 -8.87 -4.54 4.35
CA VAL A 71 -10.02 -3.65 4.56
C VAL A 71 -11.05 -4.38 5.41
N ARG A 72 -11.74 -3.69 6.32
CA ARG A 72 -12.90 -4.22 7.05
C ARG A 72 -14.15 -3.46 6.65
N THR A 73 -15.16 -4.17 6.17
CA THR A 73 -16.49 -3.59 5.95
C THR A 73 -17.42 -3.87 7.12
N THR A 74 -18.60 -3.22 7.13
CA THR A 74 -19.66 -3.49 8.10
C THR A 74 -20.20 -4.92 8.07
N ASP A 75 -19.93 -5.68 7.00
CA ASP A 75 -20.32 -7.08 6.83
C ASP A 75 -19.23 -8.06 7.35
N ASP A 76 -18.09 -7.53 7.84
CA ASP A 76 -16.92 -8.30 8.27
C ASP A 76 -16.74 -8.32 9.80
N LYS A 77 -17.85 -8.35 10.54
CA LYS A 77 -17.86 -8.26 12.01
C LYS A 77 -17.08 -9.38 12.70
N ASP A 78 -17.16 -10.59 12.13
CA ASP A 78 -16.54 -11.81 12.66
C ASP A 78 -15.38 -12.28 11.78
N ALA A 79 -14.79 -11.39 10.97
CA ALA A 79 -13.68 -11.74 10.09
C ALA A 79 -12.34 -11.63 10.82
N ASP A 80 -11.53 -12.67 10.70
CA ASP A 80 -10.13 -12.66 11.12
C ASP A 80 -9.28 -11.82 10.15
N GLU A 81 -8.10 -11.36 10.58
CA GLU A 81 -7.26 -10.43 9.80
C GLU A 81 -6.92 -10.95 8.39
N ASP A 82 -6.58 -12.23 8.28
CA ASP A 82 -6.28 -12.86 6.98
C ASP A 82 -7.46 -12.83 6.00
N GLU A 83 -8.71 -12.80 6.50
CA GLU A 83 -9.92 -12.74 5.65
C GLU A 83 -10.21 -11.32 5.13
N LEU A 84 -9.54 -10.31 5.69
CA LEU A 84 -9.66 -8.90 5.34
C LEU A 84 -8.63 -8.48 4.29
N GLU A 85 -7.61 -9.30 4.06
CA GLU A 85 -6.64 -9.04 3.00
C GLU A 85 -7.35 -8.91 1.65
N MET A 86 -6.87 -7.98 0.83
CA MET A 86 -7.48 -7.68 -0.47
C MET A 86 -7.50 -8.89 -1.41
N TRP A 87 -6.56 -9.82 -1.25
CA TRP A 87 -6.54 -11.07 -1.99
C TRP A 87 -7.52 -12.09 -1.39
N GLY A 88 -8.74 -12.13 -1.94
CA GLY A 88 -9.77 -13.08 -1.51
C GLY A 88 -10.80 -12.51 -0.53
N HIS A 89 -10.76 -11.19 -0.32
CA HIS A 89 -11.70 -10.45 0.52
C HIS A 89 -13.17 -10.85 0.27
N ARG A 90 -13.83 -11.33 1.33
CA ARG A 90 -15.17 -11.94 1.22
C ARG A 90 -16.30 -10.98 0.84
N SER A 91 -16.29 -9.76 1.38
CA SER A 91 -17.39 -8.79 1.25
C SER A 91 -17.17 -7.72 0.16
N LEU A 92 -15.95 -7.52 -0.35
CA LEU A 92 -15.69 -6.53 -1.41
C LEU A 92 -16.10 -6.99 -2.81
N GLY A 93 -16.27 -8.31 -3.00
CA GLY A 93 -16.44 -8.91 -4.32
C GLY A 93 -15.11 -9.13 -5.03
N LYS A 94 -15.17 -9.51 -6.31
CA LYS A 94 -13.99 -9.91 -7.09
C LYS A 94 -14.18 -9.66 -8.58
N ILE A 95 -13.07 -9.61 -9.29
CA ILE A 95 -13.04 -9.76 -10.75
C ILE A 95 -12.40 -11.14 -11.02
N PRO A 96 -13.16 -12.14 -11.48
CA PRO A 96 -12.62 -13.46 -11.73
C PRO A 96 -11.60 -13.40 -12.87
N GLY A 97 -10.42 -13.95 -12.63
CA GLY A 97 -9.39 -14.13 -13.64
C GLY A 97 -9.25 -15.61 -14.00
N SER A 98 -9.09 -15.93 -15.27
CA SER A 98 -8.70 -17.27 -15.73
C SER A 98 -7.54 -17.17 -16.70
N ARG A 99 -6.58 -18.10 -16.60
CA ARG A 99 -5.46 -18.18 -17.53
C ARG A 99 -5.90 -18.94 -18.78
N ASN A 100 -5.85 -18.28 -19.93
CA ASN A 100 -6.09 -18.89 -21.23
C ASN A 100 -4.99 -19.94 -21.51
N ALA A 101 -5.39 -21.19 -21.74
CA ALA A 101 -4.46 -22.31 -21.90
C ALA A 101 -3.67 -22.24 -23.22
N ASP A 102 -4.22 -21.60 -24.25
CA ASP A 102 -3.62 -21.52 -25.58
C ASP A 102 -2.63 -20.37 -25.69
N THR A 103 -2.96 -19.22 -25.09
CA THR A 103 -2.11 -18.01 -25.16
C THR A 103 -1.23 -17.82 -23.92
N GLY A 104 -1.55 -18.51 -22.82
CA GLY A 104 -0.92 -18.32 -21.52
C GLY A 104 -1.26 -17.00 -20.84
N GLN A 105 -2.10 -16.16 -21.45
CA GLN A 105 -2.49 -14.84 -20.95
C GLN A 105 -3.62 -14.95 -19.92
N TRP A 106 -3.66 -14.00 -18.98
CA TRP A 106 -4.79 -13.85 -18.06
C TRP A 106 -5.93 -13.10 -18.74
N GLU A 107 -7.13 -13.65 -18.65
CA GLU A 107 -8.38 -13.03 -19.06
C GLU A 107 -9.21 -12.74 -17.81
N TYR A 108 -9.80 -11.55 -17.74
CA TYR A 108 -10.59 -11.09 -16.60
C TYR A 108 -12.06 -10.94 -16.99
N GLY A 109 -12.95 -11.45 -16.14
CA GLY A 109 -14.40 -11.34 -16.30
C GLY A 109 -14.95 -9.98 -15.84
N ALA A 110 -16.28 -9.92 -15.72
CA ALA A 110 -16.96 -8.78 -15.11
C ALA A 110 -16.84 -8.82 -13.58
N TYR A 111 -17.00 -7.67 -12.92
CA TYR A 111 -17.08 -7.60 -11.47
C TYR A 111 -18.26 -8.44 -10.93
N GLU A 112 -17.98 -9.19 -9.86
CA GLU A 112 -18.94 -9.98 -9.10
C GLU A 112 -18.91 -9.52 -7.63
N GLY A 113 -19.97 -8.86 -7.16
CA GLY A 113 -20.05 -8.46 -5.76
C GLY A 113 -21.08 -7.37 -5.48
N PRO A 114 -21.09 -6.87 -4.23
CA PRO A 114 -22.12 -5.95 -3.76
C PRO A 114 -21.96 -4.51 -4.24
N ASP A 115 -20.73 -4.05 -4.52
CA ASP A 115 -20.46 -2.66 -4.93
C ASP A 115 -19.14 -2.55 -5.70
N GLU A 116 -19.25 -2.41 -7.02
CA GLU A 116 -18.10 -2.31 -7.92
C GLU A 116 -17.28 -1.04 -7.66
N ALA A 117 -17.93 0.08 -7.32
CA ALA A 117 -17.24 1.34 -7.11
C ALA A 117 -16.38 1.28 -5.83
N ARG A 118 -16.92 0.68 -4.75
CA ARG A 118 -16.15 0.40 -3.53
C ARG A 118 -14.98 -0.52 -3.80
N TYR A 119 -15.20 -1.61 -4.54
CA TYR A 119 -14.12 -2.51 -4.95
C TYR A 119 -12.98 -1.76 -5.64
N HIS A 120 -13.28 -0.90 -6.62
CA HIS A 120 -12.27 -0.13 -7.33
C HIS A 120 -11.55 0.88 -6.44
N ARG A 121 -12.22 1.50 -5.46
CA ARG A 121 -11.58 2.37 -4.46
C ARG A 121 -10.58 1.58 -3.60
N CYS A 122 -10.96 0.40 -3.10
CA CYS A 122 -10.08 -0.45 -2.31
C CYS A 122 -8.91 -1.02 -3.13
N LYS A 123 -9.12 -1.39 -4.41
CA LYS A 123 -8.03 -1.79 -5.31
C LYS A 123 -7.08 -0.64 -5.64
N ALA A 124 -7.59 0.59 -5.73
CA ALA A 124 -6.75 1.78 -5.91
C ALA A 124 -5.88 2.03 -4.67
N LEU A 125 -6.42 1.81 -3.46
CA LEU A 125 -5.66 1.84 -2.22
C LEU A 125 -4.54 0.80 -2.21
N GLU A 126 -4.85 -0.47 -2.41
CA GLU A 126 -3.86 -1.56 -2.46
C GLU A 126 -2.76 -1.27 -3.48
N LYS A 127 -3.13 -0.82 -4.69
CA LYS A 127 -2.14 -0.44 -5.70
C LYS A 127 -1.26 0.74 -5.28
N ALA A 128 -1.81 1.71 -4.56
CA ALA A 128 -1.02 2.84 -4.07
C ALA A 128 -0.04 2.40 -2.98
N ILE A 129 -0.51 1.61 -2.02
CA ILE A 129 0.30 1.14 -0.89
C ILE A 129 1.40 0.18 -1.37
N GLU A 130 1.05 -0.81 -2.17
CA GLU A 130 1.97 -1.90 -2.54
C GLU A 130 2.71 -1.65 -3.86
N GLY A 131 2.33 -0.61 -4.61
CA GLY A 131 2.91 -0.29 -5.90
C GLY A 131 4.29 0.38 -5.84
N GLY A 132 4.82 0.61 -4.64
CA GLY A 132 6.15 1.19 -4.41
C GLY A 132 6.26 2.70 -4.65
N HIS A 133 5.27 3.32 -5.29
CA HIS A 133 5.30 4.75 -5.66
C HIS A 133 5.21 5.72 -4.48
N PHE A 134 4.82 5.24 -3.30
CA PHE A 134 4.63 6.08 -2.11
C PHE A 134 5.52 5.66 -0.94
N GLU A 135 6.54 4.83 -1.18
CA GLU A 135 7.42 4.30 -0.14
C GLU A 135 8.06 5.39 0.72
N HIS A 136 8.55 6.48 0.13
CA HIS A 136 9.10 7.60 0.89
C HIS A 136 8.06 8.24 1.81
N VAL A 137 6.85 8.50 1.30
CA VAL A 137 5.78 9.14 2.07
C VAL A 137 5.33 8.23 3.22
N LEU A 138 5.20 6.93 2.95
CA LEU A 138 4.79 5.92 3.92
C LEU A 138 5.83 5.78 5.03
N LEU A 139 7.09 5.61 4.67
CA LEU A 139 8.20 5.52 5.62
C LEU A 139 8.35 6.81 6.46
N ASP A 140 8.29 7.98 5.84
CA ASP A 140 8.41 9.26 6.54
C ASP A 140 7.23 9.50 7.51
N SER A 141 6.03 9.00 7.17
CA SER A 141 4.82 9.22 7.97
C SER A 141 4.65 8.21 9.10
N PHE A 142 5.04 6.96 8.87
CA PHE A 142 4.65 5.84 9.72
C PHE A 142 5.83 5.01 10.23
N GLY A 143 7.04 5.26 9.73
CA GLY A 143 8.24 4.50 10.07
C GLY A 143 8.30 3.14 9.38
N ASP A 144 9.23 2.32 9.84
CA ASP A 144 9.45 0.95 9.36
C ASP A 144 9.06 -0.06 10.42
N HIS A 145 8.84 -1.31 10.02
CA HIS A 145 8.38 -2.40 10.88
C HIS A 145 7.15 -2.00 11.68
N ALA A 146 6.14 -1.51 10.95
CA ALA A 146 4.88 -1.07 11.54
C ALA A 146 3.67 -1.68 10.86
N ASN A 147 2.67 -2.03 11.67
CA ASN A 147 1.31 -2.33 11.23
C ASN A 147 0.49 -1.05 11.34
N ILE A 148 -0.13 -0.64 10.23
CA ILE A 148 -0.88 0.61 10.14
C ILE A 148 -2.36 0.28 10.09
N THR A 149 -3.14 0.88 10.97
CA THR A 149 -4.61 0.80 10.95
C THR A 149 -5.22 2.19 10.85
N VAL A 150 -6.00 2.42 9.81
CA VAL A 150 -6.66 3.70 9.52
C VAL A 150 -8.15 3.60 9.84
N ARG A 151 -8.63 4.55 10.66
CA ARG A 151 -10.04 4.71 11.03
C ARG A 151 -10.47 6.16 10.82
N ARG A 152 -11.77 6.43 10.87
CA ARG A 152 -12.31 7.80 10.72
C ARG A 152 -11.89 8.74 11.85
N ASP A 153 -11.60 8.21 13.03
CA ASP A 153 -11.24 8.94 14.23
C ASP A 153 -9.72 9.00 14.48
N GLY A 154 -8.91 8.27 13.71
CA GLY A 154 -7.46 8.31 13.83
C GLY A 154 -6.74 7.24 13.02
N ILE A 155 -5.40 7.32 13.05
CA ILE A 155 -4.50 6.31 12.50
C ILE A 155 -3.69 5.73 13.65
N GLU A 156 -3.67 4.42 13.75
CA GLU A 156 -2.90 3.64 14.72
C GLU A 156 -1.69 3.03 14.02
N VAL A 157 -0.54 3.10 14.70
CA VAL A 157 0.75 2.61 14.21
C VAL A 157 1.31 1.71 15.30
N GLU A 158 1.37 0.40 15.02
CA GLU A 158 1.93 -0.58 15.94
C GLU A 158 3.28 -1.04 15.41
N PHE A 159 4.35 -0.70 16.14
CA PHE A 159 5.68 -1.22 15.84
C PHE A 159 5.76 -2.71 16.20
N TYR A 160 6.39 -3.50 15.35
CA TYR A 160 6.65 -4.91 15.60
C TYR A 160 8.13 -5.24 15.38
N ASP A 161 8.68 -6.09 16.25
CA ASP A 161 10.06 -6.55 16.12
C ASP A 161 10.12 -7.78 15.20
N HIS A 162 11.14 -7.81 14.36
CA HIS A 162 11.47 -8.95 13.51
C HIS A 162 12.74 -9.58 14.07
N ASP A 163 12.60 -10.43 15.09
CA ASP A 163 13.69 -11.28 15.60
C ASP A 163 13.99 -12.45 14.64
#